data_AF-A0A381WCA5-F1
#
_entry.id   AF-A0A381WCA5-F1
#
_cell.length_a   1.000
_cell.length_b   1.000
_cell.length_c   1.000
_cell.angle_alpha   90.00
_cell.angle_beta   90.00
_cell.angle_gamma   90.00
#
_symmetry.space_group_name_H-M   'P 1'
#
loop_
_entity.id
_entity.type
_entity.pdbx_description
1 polymer ?
#
loop_
_entity_poly.entity_id
_entity_poly.type
_entity_poly.pdbx_seq_one_letter_code
_entity_poly.pdbx_strand_id
1 'polypeptide(L)'
;MKTQQFYPQLFRKFHHIFDKFAKAAKNTEIKNLYKNEDNMRSKMFEEQSEAKPVKPNYAVALILISIMIIFVSGCITLGKDFPEANVSSITIGVTTKNEIRRLFGSPWLTGVQDGQPAWTYGSYDYSLFGERKAKDLVVQFDDQGKVSSFTFSTTDHEE
;
A
#
# COMPACT_ATOMS: atom_id res chain seq x y z
N MET A 1 -14.69 15.72 -7.74
CA MET A 1 -13.28 16.13 -7.58
C MET A 1 -12.65 16.17 -8.97
N LYS A 2 -12.33 17.37 -9.48
CA LYS A 2 -11.71 17.62 -10.80
C LYS A 2 -10.26 18.04 -10.58
N THR A 3 -9.33 17.56 -11.40
CA THR A 3 -7.99 18.15 -11.56
C THR A 3 -7.62 18.21 -13.05
N GLN A 4 -7.65 19.41 -13.63
CA GLN A 4 -6.86 19.85 -14.81
C GLN A 4 -5.47 20.27 -14.28
N GLN A 5 -4.32 19.84 -14.82
CA GLN A 5 -3.69 20.16 -16.12
C GLN A 5 -3.14 21.60 -16.21
N PHE A 6 -1.81 21.77 -16.24
CA PHE A 6 -1.16 22.96 -16.82
C PHE A 6 0.28 22.69 -17.31
N TYR A 7 0.68 23.43 -18.36
CA TYR A 7 1.99 23.56 -19.06
C TYR A 7 2.30 22.71 -20.32
N PRO A 8 2.10 23.23 -21.57
CA PRO A 8 2.51 22.54 -22.80
C PRO A 8 3.51 23.25 -23.75
N GLN A 9 4.09 24.43 -23.45
CA GLN A 9 4.80 25.19 -24.49
C GLN A 9 6.34 25.02 -24.58
N LEU A 10 7.02 24.48 -23.56
CA LEU A 10 8.50 24.29 -23.62
C LEU A 10 8.95 22.94 -24.21
N PHE A 11 8.06 21.93 -24.22
CA PHE A 11 8.43 20.54 -24.51
C PHE A 11 8.61 20.24 -26.01
N ARG A 12 7.93 20.98 -26.90
CA ARG A 12 7.91 20.65 -28.34
C ARG A 12 9.22 20.93 -29.07
N LYS A 13 9.99 21.92 -28.64
CA LYS A 13 11.25 22.30 -29.32
C LYS A 13 12.40 21.35 -28.98
N PHE A 14 12.39 20.76 -27.78
CA PHE A 14 13.38 19.77 -27.35
C PHE A 14 13.19 18.42 -28.02
N HIS A 15 11.95 17.97 -28.23
CA HIS A 15 11.67 16.67 -28.85
C HIS A 15 12.25 16.54 -30.26
N HIS A 16 12.14 17.60 -31.07
CA HIS A 16 12.52 17.54 -32.49
C HIS A 16 14.04 17.50 -32.73
N ILE A 17 14.86 17.99 -31.79
CA ILE A 17 16.32 17.88 -31.86
C ILE A 17 16.75 16.49 -31.38
N PHE A 18 16.10 15.97 -30.32
CA PHE A 18 16.40 14.65 -29.78
C PHE A 18 16.09 13.52 -30.77
N ASP A 19 15.00 13.63 -31.54
CA ASP A 19 14.61 12.63 -32.54
C ASP A 19 15.64 12.46 -33.68
N LYS A 20 16.29 13.55 -34.09
CA LYS A 20 17.34 13.47 -35.13
C LYS A 20 18.62 12.79 -34.62
N PHE A 21 19.01 13.05 -33.37
CA PHE A 21 20.17 12.41 -32.75
C PHE A 21 19.91 10.93 -32.45
N ALA A 22 18.72 10.59 -31.93
CA ALA A 22 18.33 9.21 -31.65
C ALA A 22 18.31 8.34 -32.93
N LYS A 23 17.90 8.92 -34.07
CA LYS A 23 17.85 8.19 -35.35
C LYS A 23 19.23 7.97 -35.97
N ALA A 24 20.19 8.87 -35.76
CA ALA A 24 21.56 8.73 -36.24
C ALA A 24 22.38 7.71 -35.41
N ALA A 25 22.18 7.68 -34.09
CA ALA A 25 22.85 6.72 -33.20
C ALA A 25 22.38 5.27 -33.42
N LYS A 26 21.10 5.07 -33.82
CA LYS A 26 20.49 3.75 -33.92
C LYS A 26 20.90 2.93 -35.16
N ASN A 27 21.54 3.52 -36.17
CA ASN A 27 21.75 2.83 -37.46
C ASN A 27 23.13 2.17 -37.63
N THR A 28 24.16 2.68 -36.95
CA THR A 28 25.54 2.16 -37.09
C THR A 28 25.84 1.03 -36.10
N GLU A 29 25.28 1.09 -34.89
CA GLU A 29 25.46 0.05 -33.87
C GLU A 29 24.63 -1.20 -34.16
N ILE A 30 23.39 -1.04 -34.64
CA ILE A 30 22.47 -2.17 -34.84
C ILE A 30 22.96 -3.13 -35.92
N LYS A 31 23.60 -2.66 -36.99
CA LYS A 31 24.08 -3.57 -38.05
C LYS A 31 25.25 -4.45 -37.60
N ASN A 32 26.10 -3.96 -36.71
CA ASN A 32 27.21 -4.74 -36.15
C ASN A 32 26.74 -5.71 -35.07
N LEU A 33 25.66 -5.36 -34.34
CA LEU A 33 25.03 -6.23 -33.35
C LEU A 33 24.33 -7.44 -34.00
N TYR A 34 23.57 -7.25 -35.08
CA TYR A 34 22.93 -8.36 -35.79
C TYR A 34 23.94 -9.36 -36.37
N LYS A 35 25.05 -8.88 -36.94
CA LYS A 35 26.09 -9.76 -37.51
C LYS A 35 26.87 -10.55 -36.46
N ASN A 36 26.96 -10.04 -35.23
CA ASN A 36 27.61 -10.73 -34.11
C ASN A 36 26.69 -11.80 -33.50
N GLU A 37 25.38 -11.54 -33.42
CA GLU A 37 24.40 -12.51 -32.91
C GLU A 37 24.26 -13.75 -33.82
N ASP A 38 24.29 -13.60 -35.14
CA ASP A 38 24.21 -14.74 -36.07
C ASP A 38 25.45 -15.65 -35.99
N ASN A 39 26.64 -15.07 -35.78
CA ASN A 39 27.89 -15.82 -35.60
C ASN A 39 27.98 -16.49 -34.21
N MET A 40 27.26 -15.97 -33.21
CA MET A 40 27.15 -16.56 -31.88
C MET A 40 26.09 -17.68 -31.85
N ARG A 41 25.02 -17.54 -32.63
CA ARG A 41 23.98 -18.57 -32.79
C ARG A 41 24.49 -19.83 -33.49
N SER A 42 25.33 -19.71 -34.51
CA SER A 42 25.91 -20.87 -35.19
C SER A 42 26.81 -21.70 -34.27
N LYS A 43 27.55 -21.06 -33.36
CA LYS A 43 28.39 -21.73 -32.35
C LYS A 43 27.61 -22.38 -31.21
N MET A 44 26.44 -21.83 -30.85
CA MET A 44 25.58 -22.43 -29.81
C MET A 44 24.78 -23.65 -30.29
N PHE A 45 24.54 -23.79 -31.61
CA PHE A 45 23.78 -24.92 -32.14
C PHE A 45 24.57 -26.24 -32.20
N GLU A 46 25.90 -26.18 -32.22
CA GLU A 46 26.75 -27.39 -32.27
C GLU A 46 27.06 -27.94 -30.86
N GLU A 47 27.09 -27.08 -29.82
CA GLU A 47 27.46 -27.46 -28.44
C GLU A 47 26.28 -27.77 -27.49
N GLN A 48 25.03 -27.48 -27.89
CA GLN A 48 23.84 -27.80 -27.06
C GLN A 48 23.18 -29.14 -27.42
N SER A 49 23.77 -29.94 -28.31
CA SER A 49 23.25 -31.26 -28.68
C SER A 49 23.31 -32.31 -27.56
N GLU A 50 23.80 -31.96 -26.36
CA GLU A 50 23.79 -32.84 -25.17
C GLU A 50 23.05 -32.29 -23.94
N ALA A 51 22.18 -31.28 -24.08
CA ALA A 51 21.22 -30.97 -23.02
C ALA A 51 20.08 -32.00 -23.05
N LYS A 52 20.17 -33.05 -22.22
CA LYS A 52 19.08 -34.03 -22.05
C LYS A 52 17.77 -33.30 -21.72
N PRO A 53 16.64 -33.67 -22.35
CA PRO A 53 15.35 -33.05 -22.07
C PRO A 53 14.98 -33.31 -20.61
N VAL A 54 15.03 -32.27 -19.78
CA VAL A 54 14.51 -32.34 -18.42
C VAL A 54 13.00 -32.36 -18.55
N LYS A 55 12.40 -33.55 -18.39
CA LYS A 55 10.95 -33.72 -18.32
C LYS A 55 10.42 -32.76 -17.24
N PRO A 56 9.34 -32.01 -17.47
CA PRO A 56 8.79 -31.10 -16.48
C PRO A 56 8.33 -31.93 -15.28
N ASN A 57 9.17 -31.99 -14.25
CA ASN A 57 8.81 -32.63 -13.00
C ASN A 57 7.83 -31.67 -12.31
N TYR A 58 6.53 -31.91 -12.49
CA TYR A 58 5.46 -31.19 -11.80
C TYR A 58 5.73 -31.07 -10.28
N ALA A 59 6.42 -32.05 -9.70
CA ALA A 59 6.92 -32.01 -8.34
C ALA A 59 7.83 -30.80 -8.03
N VAL A 60 8.75 -30.43 -8.91
CA VAL A 60 9.66 -29.28 -8.72
C VAL A 60 8.88 -27.96 -8.81
N ALA A 61 7.96 -27.85 -9.77
CA ALA A 61 7.08 -26.67 -9.88
C ALA A 61 6.19 -26.52 -8.64
N LEU A 62 5.63 -27.61 -8.12
CA LEU A 62 4.82 -27.62 -6.89
C LEU A 62 5.63 -27.22 -5.65
N ILE A 63 6.89 -27.65 -5.55
CA ILE A 63 7.81 -27.25 -4.47
C ILE A 63 8.13 -25.76 -4.54
N LEU A 64 8.38 -25.20 -5.73
CA LEU A 64 8.64 -23.77 -5.88
C LEU A 64 7.42 -22.90 -5.52
N ILE A 65 6.22 -23.36 -5.91
CA ILE A 65 4.96 -22.69 -5.54
C ILE A 65 4.72 -22.77 -4.03
N SER A 66 4.96 -23.92 -3.39
CA SER A 66 4.77 -24.06 -1.94
C SER A 66 5.73 -23.15 -1.15
N ILE A 67 6.99 -23.04 -1.59
CA ILE A 67 7.97 -22.13 -0.99
C ILE A 67 7.50 -20.67 -1.15
N MET A 68 7.02 -20.28 -2.32
CA MET A 68 6.54 -18.91 -2.57
C MET A 68 5.35 -18.52 -1.68
N ILE A 69 4.46 -19.47 -1.37
CA ILE A 69 3.30 -19.24 -0.48
C ILE A 69 3.74 -18.98 0.97
N ILE A 70 4.79 -19.65 1.45
CA ILE A 70 5.29 -19.52 2.82
C ILE A 70 5.85 -18.11 3.09
N PHE A 71 6.35 -17.43 2.05
CA PHE A 71 6.90 -16.07 2.19
C PHE A 71 5.87 -14.94 2.22
N VAL A 72 4.58 -15.24 2.03
CA VAL A 72 3.51 -14.24 2.16
C VAL A 72 3.07 -14.14 3.63
N SER A 73 3.98 -13.76 4.53
CA SER A 73 3.62 -13.35 5.89
C SER A 73 3.26 -11.86 5.88
N GLY A 74 1.98 -11.53 5.68
CA GLY A 74 1.49 -10.16 5.76
C GLY A 74 1.12 -9.79 7.19
N CYS A 75 1.80 -8.80 7.79
CA CYS A 75 1.23 -8.04 8.90
C CYS A 75 0.39 -6.91 8.29
N ILE A 76 -0.86 -6.78 8.70
CA ILE A 76 -1.75 -5.71 8.22
C ILE A 76 -2.17 -4.90 9.44
N THR A 77 -1.74 -3.64 9.48
CA THR A 77 -2.28 -2.65 10.41
C THR A 77 -3.43 -1.93 9.74
N LEU A 78 -4.61 -1.99 10.33
CA LEU A 78 -5.82 -1.34 9.85
C LEU A 78 -6.21 -0.20 10.81
N GLY A 79 -6.57 0.95 10.25
CA GLY A 79 -7.00 2.11 11.01
C GLY A 79 -5.86 3.06 11.37
N LYS A 80 -6.05 3.85 12.43
CA LYS A 80 -5.09 4.86 12.87
C LYS A 80 -4.92 4.79 14.38
N ASP A 81 -3.66 4.64 14.80
CA ASP A 81 -3.29 4.63 16.20
C ASP A 81 -3.68 5.96 16.89
N PHE A 82 -4.12 5.86 18.14
CA PHE A 82 -4.57 6.99 18.95
C PHE A 82 -4.18 6.80 20.43
N PRO A 83 -3.94 7.91 21.16
CA PRO A 83 -3.52 7.85 22.55
C PRO A 83 -4.67 7.41 23.48
N GLU A 84 -4.58 6.19 24.00
CA GLU A 84 -5.58 5.61 24.92
C GLU A 84 -5.68 6.40 26.25
N ALA A 85 -4.55 6.89 26.78
CA ALA A 85 -4.54 7.67 28.03
C ALA A 85 -5.51 8.86 28.00
N ASN A 86 -5.77 9.44 26.81
CA ASN A 86 -6.67 10.57 26.63
C ASN A 86 -8.16 10.20 26.71
N VAL A 87 -8.52 8.91 26.67
CA VAL A 87 -9.91 8.44 26.79
C VAL A 87 -10.49 8.83 28.15
N SER A 88 -9.67 8.76 29.21
CA SER A 88 -10.06 9.14 30.57
C SER A 88 -10.42 10.63 30.71
N SER A 89 -9.95 11.48 29.79
CA SER A 89 -10.25 12.92 29.77
C SER A 89 -11.59 13.27 29.13
N ILE A 90 -12.30 12.31 28.54
CA ILE A 90 -13.59 12.54 27.89
C ILE A 90 -14.68 12.68 28.95
N THR A 91 -15.34 13.83 28.97
CA THR A 91 -16.46 14.12 29.86
C THR A 91 -17.74 14.37 29.05
N ILE A 92 -18.76 13.54 29.27
CA ILE A 92 -20.07 13.64 28.63
C ILE A 92 -20.71 15.01 28.94
N GLY A 93 -21.28 15.66 27.93
CA GLY A 93 -21.93 16.97 28.02
C GLY A 93 -20.99 18.17 28.16
N VAL A 94 -19.67 17.94 28.26
CA VAL A 94 -18.65 18.98 28.42
C VAL A 94 -17.67 18.97 27.26
N THR A 95 -17.04 17.83 26.99
CA THR A 95 -16.03 17.71 25.95
C THR A 95 -16.64 17.98 24.59
N THR A 96 -16.00 18.86 23.82
CA THR A 96 -16.49 19.26 22.50
C THR A 96 -15.88 18.43 21.39
N LYS A 97 -16.56 18.39 20.23
CA LYS A 97 -16.05 17.79 19.01
C LYS A 97 -14.67 18.30 18.59
N ASN A 98 -14.39 19.59 18.81
CA ASN A 98 -13.07 20.18 18.54
C ASN A 98 -12.00 19.70 19.53
N GLU A 99 -12.38 19.48 20.78
CA GLU A 99 -11.48 18.93 21.80
C GLU A 99 -11.16 17.46 21.54
N ILE A 100 -12.16 16.64 21.18
CA ILE A 100 -11.94 15.27 20.68
C ILE A 100 -10.95 15.28 19.50
N ARG A 101 -11.13 16.18 18.53
CA ARG A 101 -10.22 16.32 17.38
C ARG A 101 -8.80 16.68 17.79
N ARG A 102 -8.61 17.46 18.86
CA ARG A 102 -7.30 17.82 19.41
C ARG A 102 -6.66 16.66 20.18
N LEU A 103 -7.44 15.89 20.93
CA LEU A 103 -6.98 14.78 21.75
C LEU A 103 -6.61 13.54 20.92
N PHE A 104 -7.40 13.22 19.88
CA PHE A 104 -7.29 11.97 19.12
C PHE A 104 -6.93 12.17 17.65
N GLY A 105 -6.88 13.42 17.16
CA GLY A 105 -6.66 13.72 15.75
C GLY A 105 -7.89 13.44 14.89
N SER A 106 -7.71 13.31 13.58
CA SER A 106 -8.81 13.02 12.65
C SER A 106 -9.36 11.60 12.84
N PRO A 107 -10.69 11.44 12.91
CA PRO A 107 -11.32 10.13 13.04
C PRO A 107 -11.09 9.32 11.78
N TRP A 108 -11.06 8.01 11.96
CA TRP A 108 -10.94 7.09 10.85
C TRP A 108 -12.26 7.02 10.07
N LEU A 109 -13.38 6.99 10.78
CA LEU A 109 -14.73 7.00 10.19
C LEU A 109 -15.59 8.08 10.83
N THR A 110 -16.46 8.67 10.01
CA THR A 110 -17.50 9.60 10.46
C THR A 110 -18.84 9.10 9.97
N GLY A 111 -19.84 9.06 10.84
CA GLY A 111 -21.17 8.56 10.51
C GLY A 111 -22.24 9.13 11.44
N VAL A 112 -23.37 8.42 11.50
CA VAL A 112 -24.51 8.71 12.37
C VAL A 112 -24.87 7.42 13.09
N GLN A 113 -24.97 7.46 14.41
CA GLN A 113 -25.40 6.36 15.26
C GLN A 113 -26.58 6.85 16.09
N ASP A 114 -27.69 6.11 16.10
CA ASP A 114 -28.92 6.47 16.84
C ASP A 114 -29.45 7.89 16.55
N GLY A 115 -29.24 8.36 15.31
CA GLY A 115 -29.63 9.71 14.88
C GLY A 115 -28.64 10.82 15.25
N GLN A 116 -27.57 10.50 15.98
CA GLN A 116 -26.54 11.43 16.43
C GLN A 116 -25.24 11.29 15.61
N PRO A 117 -24.54 12.39 15.29
CA PRO A 117 -23.24 12.31 14.64
C PRO A 117 -22.26 11.48 15.48
N ALA A 118 -21.58 10.53 14.84
CA ALA A 118 -20.62 9.63 15.50
C ALA A 118 -19.27 9.64 14.80
N TRP A 119 -18.20 9.61 15.59
CA TRP A 119 -16.82 9.48 15.13
C TRP A 119 -16.19 8.21 15.69
N THR A 120 -15.52 7.46 14.83
CA THR A 120 -14.85 6.21 15.20
C THR A 120 -13.34 6.34 15.02
N TYR A 121 -12.62 5.94 16.05
CA TYR A 121 -11.17 5.83 16.09
C TYR A 121 -10.84 4.37 16.37
N GLY A 122 -10.17 3.70 15.45
CA GLY A 122 -9.84 2.30 15.58
C GLY A 122 -8.43 2.05 15.11
N SER A 123 -7.72 1.18 15.81
CA SER A 123 -6.43 0.64 15.39
C SER A 123 -6.43 -0.86 15.65
N TYR A 124 -6.20 -1.63 14.59
CA TYR A 124 -6.20 -3.08 14.61
C TYR A 124 -4.89 -3.57 14.00
N ASP A 125 -4.09 -4.24 14.80
CA ASP A 125 -2.91 -4.94 14.36
C ASP A 125 -3.24 -6.42 14.14
N TYR A 126 -3.30 -6.80 12.87
CA TYR A 126 -3.43 -8.18 12.45
C TYR A 126 -2.05 -8.74 12.10
N SER A 127 -1.36 -9.23 13.12
CA SER A 127 -0.16 -10.05 12.95
C SER A 127 -0.52 -11.53 12.76
N LEU A 128 0.11 -12.19 11.78
CA LEU A 128 -0.01 -13.64 11.57
C LEU A 128 0.78 -14.45 12.60
N PHE A 129 1.82 -13.86 13.18
CA PHE A 129 2.76 -14.52 14.10
C PHE A 129 3.03 -13.66 15.35
N GLY A 130 1.98 -13.06 15.94
CA GLY A 130 2.11 -12.20 17.11
C GLY A 130 0.78 -11.95 17.82
N GLU A 131 0.84 -11.18 18.90
CA GLU A 131 -0.34 -10.76 19.65
C GLU A 131 -1.20 -9.81 18.82
N ARG A 132 -2.51 -10.08 18.76
CA ARG A 132 -3.47 -9.20 18.09
C ARG A 132 -3.84 -8.09 19.03
N LYS A 133 -3.49 -6.86 18.66
CA LYS A 133 -3.85 -5.66 19.41
C LYS A 133 -4.96 -4.95 18.67
N ALA A 134 -6.08 -4.75 19.34
CA ALA A 134 -7.21 -4.01 18.83
C ALA A 134 -7.63 -2.99 19.87
N LYS A 135 -7.78 -1.74 19.44
CA LYS A 135 -8.42 -0.70 20.23
C LYS A 135 -9.38 0.11 19.39
N ASP A 136 -10.54 0.38 19.97
CA ASP A 136 -11.65 1.06 19.31
C ASP A 136 -12.28 2.06 20.28
N LEU A 137 -12.53 3.26 19.77
CA LEU A 137 -13.19 4.35 20.46
C LEU A 137 -14.25 4.92 19.53
N VAL A 138 -15.50 4.80 19.95
CA VAL A 138 -16.65 5.42 19.29
C VAL A 138 -17.14 6.56 20.16
N VAL A 139 -17.25 7.76 19.58
CA VAL A 139 -17.74 8.96 20.26
C VAL A 139 -18.95 9.49 19.52
N GLN A 140 -20.08 9.61 20.21
CA GLN A 140 -21.29 10.24 19.69
C GLN A 140 -21.38 11.68 20.18
N PHE A 141 -21.98 12.54 19.36
CA PHE A 141 -22.15 13.95 19.65
C PHE A 141 -23.62 14.35 19.65
N ASP A 142 -23.98 15.24 20.55
CA ASP A 142 -25.27 15.91 20.52
C ASP A 142 -25.35 16.99 19.42
N ASP A 143 -26.53 17.61 19.30
CA ASP A 143 -26.80 18.69 18.34
C ASP A 143 -25.97 19.96 18.60
N GLN A 144 -25.43 20.11 19.82
CA GLN A 144 -24.52 21.20 20.19
C GLN A 144 -23.05 20.87 19.91
N GLY A 145 -22.76 19.67 19.39
CA GLY A 145 -21.41 19.21 19.10
C GLY A 145 -20.59 18.83 20.34
N LYS A 146 -21.25 18.48 21.45
CA LYS A 146 -20.62 17.94 22.65
C LYS A 146 -20.80 16.44 22.72
N VAL A 147 -19.92 15.76 23.46
CA VAL A 147 -19.98 14.29 23.62
C VAL A 147 -21.27 13.91 24.34
N SER A 148 -22.12 13.12 23.70
CA SER A 148 -23.35 12.57 24.30
C SER A 148 -23.12 11.19 24.91
N SER A 149 -22.34 10.36 24.24
CA SER A 149 -21.90 9.04 24.70
C SER A 149 -20.56 8.68 24.08
N PHE A 150 -19.83 7.76 24.72
CA PHE A 150 -18.66 7.14 24.11
C PHE A 150 -18.52 5.69 24.57
N THR A 151 -17.89 4.86 23.76
CA THR A 151 -17.55 3.47 24.08
C THR A 151 -16.09 3.26 23.73
N PHE A 152 -15.32 2.71 24.67
CA PHE A 152 -13.93 2.36 24.49
C PHE A 152 -13.73 0.87 24.76
N SER A 153 -13.05 0.19 23.85
CA SER A 153 -12.72 -1.23 23.94
C SER A 153 -11.26 -1.42 23.53
N THR A 154 -10.50 -2.16 24.32
CA THR A 154 -9.12 -2.55 24.01
C THR A 154 -8.88 -4.02 24.35
N THR A 155 -8.03 -4.68 23.58
CA THR A 155 -7.51 -6.02 23.88
C THR A 155 -6.14 -5.97 24.55
N ASP A 156 -5.55 -4.77 24.69
CA ASP A 156 -4.33 -4.55 25.48
C ASP A 156 -4.76 -4.48 26.95
N HIS A 157 -4.55 -5.57 27.69
CA HIS A 157 -4.77 -5.61 29.13
C HIS A 157 -3.43 -5.42 29.81
N GLU A 158 -3.17 -4.23 30.35
CA GLU A 158 -2.10 -4.06 31.34
C GLU A 158 -2.58 -4.73 32.64
N GLU A 159 -2.06 -5.93 32.95
CA GLU A 159 -2.17 -6.56 34.28
C GLU A 159 -1.30 -5.84 35.33
#